data_AF-A0A1I7XJ80-F1
#
_entry.id   AF-A0A1I7XJ80-F1
#
_cell.length_a   1.000
_cell.length_b   1.000
_cell.length_c   1.000
_cell.angle_alpha   90.00
_cell.angle_beta   90.00
_cell.angle_gamma   90.00
#
_symmetry.space_group_name_H-M   'P 1'
#
loop_
_entity.id
_entity.type
_entity.pdbx_description
1 polymer ?
#
loop_
_entity_poly.entity_id
_entity_poly.type
_entity_poly.pdbx_seq_one_letter_code
_entity_poly.pdbx_strand_id
1 'polypeptide(L)'
;MGKFEWQALESNPDTINQFLAKIGVESVECVDVFSFDGDSLSFVPTPQLAMLLCFPNYEKVCIILKLSVLVDAIMAPIYDKMKLECATPPTDIFFMKQKISNACGTFALFHALANLEGVIDLG
;
A
#
# COMPACT_ATOMS: atom_id res chain seq x y z
N MET A 1 -13.18 -26.40 0.84
CA MET A 1 -13.47 -25.16 0.09
C MET A 1 -12.23 -24.82 -0.72
N GLY A 2 -12.35 -24.65 -2.04
CA GLY A 2 -11.23 -24.25 -2.88
C GLY A 2 -10.71 -22.88 -2.44
N LYS A 3 -9.39 -22.69 -2.46
CA LYS A 3 -8.78 -21.37 -2.26
C LYS A 3 -9.28 -20.46 -3.37
N PHE A 4 -10.05 -19.43 -3.00
CA PHE A 4 -10.43 -18.37 -3.92
C PHE A 4 -9.27 -17.38 -3.99
N GLU A 5 -8.63 -17.28 -5.16
CA GLU A 5 -7.47 -16.42 -5.40
C GLU A 5 -7.79 -15.41 -6.49
N TRP A 6 -7.41 -14.15 -6.25
CA TRP A 6 -7.51 -13.12 -7.28
C TRP A 6 -6.26 -13.12 -8.16
N GLN A 7 -6.38 -12.47 -9.31
CA GLN A 7 -5.20 -12.07 -10.07
C GLN A 7 -4.52 -10.93 -9.33
N ALA A 8 -3.19 -11.02 -9.19
CA ALA A 8 -2.42 -9.96 -8.55
C ALA A 8 -2.47 -8.68 -9.38
N LEU A 9 -2.72 -7.55 -8.71
CA LEU A 9 -2.60 -6.23 -9.33
C LEU A 9 -1.11 -5.91 -9.53
N GLU A 10 -0.74 -5.60 -10.77
CA GLU A 10 0.62 -5.20 -11.10
C GLU A 10 0.93 -3.80 -10.53
N SER A 11 2.11 -3.63 -9.96
CA SER A 11 2.60 -2.34 -9.46
C SER A 11 3.09 -1.48 -10.63
N ASN A 12 2.15 -1.05 -11.47
CA ASN A 12 2.39 -0.27 -12.67
C ASN A 12 1.32 0.83 -12.76
N PRO A 13 1.71 2.12 -12.89
CA PRO A 13 0.78 3.24 -13.04
C PRO A 13 -0.28 3.02 -14.12
N ASP A 14 0.05 2.46 -15.28
CA ASP A 14 -0.91 2.23 -16.36
C ASP A 14 -2.04 1.28 -15.92
N THR A 15 -1.68 0.19 -15.23
CA THR A 15 -2.62 -0.79 -14.70
C THR A 15 -3.49 -0.17 -13.59
N ILE A 16 -2.88 0.61 -12.71
CA ILE A 16 -3.58 1.25 -11.58
C ILE A 16 -4.53 2.34 -12.08
N ASN A 17 -4.10 3.20 -13.00
CA ASN A 17 -4.90 4.29 -13.54
C ASN A 17 -6.09 3.75 -14.37
N GLN A 18 -5.88 2.67 -15.13
CA GLN A 18 -7.00 1.97 -15.78
C GLN A 18 -7.99 1.37 -14.76
N PHE A 19 -7.51 0.89 -13.61
CA PHE A 19 -8.38 0.41 -12.53
C PHE A 19 -9.18 1.56 -11.92
N LEU A 20 -8.54 2.69 -11.61
CA LEU A 20 -9.17 3.90 -11.06
C LEU A 20 -10.30 4.40 -11.96
N ALA A 21 -10.04 4.56 -13.26
CA ALA A 21 -11.04 4.97 -14.23
C ALA A 21 -12.25 4.00 -14.28
N LYS A 22 -12.01 2.69 -14.17
CA LYS A 22 -13.10 1.68 -14.16
C LYS A 22 -13.98 1.75 -12.91
N ILE A 23 -13.45 2.23 -11.79
CA ILE A 23 -14.21 2.40 -10.54
C ILE A 23 -14.77 3.82 -10.37
N GLY A 24 -14.60 4.70 -11.37
CA GLY A 24 -15.15 6.06 -11.38
C GLY A 24 -14.26 7.14 -10.77
N VAL A 25 -13.01 6.82 -10.41
CA VAL A 25 -12.08 7.78 -9.82
C VAL A 25 -11.24 8.43 -10.92
N GLU A 26 -11.52 9.70 -11.21
CA GLU A 26 -10.82 10.49 -12.25
C GLU A 26 -10.04 11.70 -11.69
N SER A 27 -10.21 12.00 -10.40
CA SER A 27 -9.61 13.18 -9.76
C SER A 27 -8.15 13.02 -9.35
N VAL A 28 -7.59 11.81 -9.48
CA VAL A 28 -6.21 11.47 -9.08
C VAL A 28 -5.59 10.53 -10.10
N GLU A 29 -4.26 10.55 -10.16
CA GLU A 29 -3.47 9.62 -10.96
C GLU A 29 -2.34 9.00 -10.12
N CYS A 30 -1.98 7.77 -10.44
CA CYS A 30 -0.79 7.10 -9.96
C CYS A 30 0.35 7.38 -10.94
N VAL A 31 1.55 7.65 -10.42
CA VAL A 31 2.79 7.83 -11.18
C VAL A 31 3.91 7.00 -10.56
N ASP A 32 4.94 6.70 -11.34
CA ASP A 32 6.14 6.05 -10.83
C ASP A 32 6.97 6.98 -9.94
N VAL A 33 7.59 6.37 -8.93
CA VAL A 33 8.65 7.01 -8.13
C VAL A 33 9.95 6.31 -8.47
N PHE A 34 10.81 6.97 -9.25
CA PHE A 34 12.07 6.39 -9.71
C PHE A 34 13.10 6.20 -8.59
N SER A 35 13.19 7.16 -7.68
CA SER A 35 14.05 7.14 -6.50
C SER A 35 13.60 8.15 -5.46
N PHE A 36 14.19 8.08 -4.26
CA PHE A 36 13.89 8.97 -3.13
C PHE A 36 14.90 10.12 -2.95
N ASP A 37 15.75 10.38 -3.95
CA ASP A 37 16.60 11.59 -3.96
C ASP A 37 15.79 12.83 -4.37
N GLY A 38 16.26 14.00 -3.94
CA GLY A 38 15.53 15.26 -4.12
C GLY A 38 15.30 15.63 -5.59
N ASP A 39 16.25 15.32 -6.47
CA ASP A 39 16.14 15.63 -7.89
C ASP A 39 15.06 14.77 -8.54
N SER A 40 15.02 13.48 -8.24
CA SER A 40 14.01 12.57 -8.78
C SER A 40 12.61 12.83 -8.21
N LEU A 41 12.51 13.15 -6.92
CA LEU A 41 11.24 13.50 -6.29
C LEU A 41 10.67 14.82 -6.82
N SER A 42 11.51 15.71 -7.37
CA SER A 42 11.05 16.96 -7.97
C SER A 42 10.18 16.77 -9.22
N PHE A 43 10.27 15.60 -9.87
CA PHE A 43 9.43 15.24 -11.02
C PHE A 43 8.08 14.65 -10.62
N VAL A 44 7.86 14.29 -9.35
CA VAL A 44 6.59 13.73 -8.90
C VAL A 44 5.56 14.86 -8.78
N PRO A 45 4.40 14.77 -9.46
CA PRO A 45 3.36 15.80 -9.40
C PRO A 45 2.92 16.08 -7.96
N THR A 46 2.58 17.34 -7.70
CA THR A 46 2.08 17.81 -6.40
C THR A 46 0.59 18.16 -6.50
N PRO A 47 -0.22 17.94 -5.44
CA PRO A 47 0.16 17.35 -4.15
C PRO A 47 0.28 15.82 -4.19
N GLN A 48 1.19 15.24 -3.39
CA GLN A 48 1.24 13.79 -3.18
C GLN A 48 0.25 13.39 -2.09
N LEU A 49 -0.66 12.46 -2.41
CA LEU A 49 -1.76 12.08 -1.51
C LEU A 49 -1.53 10.74 -0.82
N ALA A 50 -0.93 9.78 -1.53
CA ALA A 50 -0.63 8.45 -1.01
C ALA A 50 0.58 7.84 -1.75
N MET A 51 1.24 6.87 -1.13
CA MET A 51 2.33 6.08 -1.73
C MET A 51 2.01 4.60 -1.62
N LEU A 52 2.01 3.91 -2.76
CA LEU A 52 1.89 2.46 -2.83
C LEU A 52 3.28 1.86 -2.98
N LEU A 53 3.71 1.04 -2.01
CA LEU A 53 5.00 0.37 -2.06
C LEU A 53 4.79 -1.13 -2.31
N CYS A 54 5.11 -1.58 -3.52
CA CYS A 54 5.19 -3.00 -3.82
C CYS A 54 6.57 -3.52 -3.37
N PHE A 55 6.55 -4.38 -2.37
CA PHE A 55 7.77 -4.89 -1.76
C PHE A 55 7.72 -6.43 -1.72
N PRO A 56 8.81 -7.16 -2.01
CA PRO A 56 8.82 -8.62 -1.94
C PRO A 56 8.43 -9.08 -0.52
N ASN A 57 7.44 -9.97 -0.41
CA ASN A 57 7.09 -10.56 0.88
C ASN A 57 8.31 -11.35 1.40
N TYR A 58 8.99 -10.77 2.38
CA TYR A 58 10.17 -11.33 2.97
C TYR A 58 9.89 -12.68 3.63
N GLU A 59 8.68 -13.05 4.02
CA GLU A 59 8.45 -14.43 4.50
C GLU A 59 8.85 -15.47 3.44
N LYS A 60 8.52 -15.26 2.16
CA LYS A 60 8.84 -16.21 1.08
C LYS A 60 10.31 -16.15 0.66
N VAL A 61 10.90 -14.96 0.61
CA VAL A 61 12.33 -14.76 0.31
C VAL A 61 13.20 -15.30 1.46
N CYS A 62 12.75 -15.09 2.69
CA CYS A 62 13.46 -15.51 3.88
C CYS A 62 13.34 -17.01 4.16
N ILE A 63 12.27 -17.69 3.72
CA ILE A 63 12.24 -19.17 3.72
C ILE A 63 13.31 -19.73 2.77
N ILE A 64 13.51 -19.12 1.60
CA ILE A 64 14.51 -19.55 0.62
C ILE A 64 15.95 -19.21 1.10
N LEU A 65 16.13 -18.09 1.79
CA LEU A 65 17.44 -17.59 2.24
C LEU A 65 17.74 -17.83 3.74
N LYS A 66 16.88 -18.53 4.49
CA LYS A 66 16.93 -18.67 5.98
C LYS A 66 17.04 -17.33 6.74
N LEU A 67 16.46 -16.27 6.19
CA LEU A 67 16.55 -14.89 6.69
C LEU A 67 15.28 -14.44 7.43
N SER A 68 14.49 -15.38 7.99
CA SER A 68 13.08 -15.25 8.45
C SER A 68 12.79 -14.15 9.47
N VAL A 69 13.82 -13.41 9.83
CA VAL A 69 13.92 -12.45 10.91
C VAL A 69 13.73 -11.02 10.40
N LEU A 70 13.96 -10.70 9.12
CA LEU A 70 14.26 -9.30 8.77
C LEU A 70 13.09 -8.31 8.94
N VAL A 71 11.89 -8.56 8.41
CA VAL A 71 10.79 -7.58 8.52
C VAL A 71 10.20 -7.52 9.91
N ASP A 72 9.89 -8.68 10.49
CA ASP A 72 9.34 -8.73 11.84
C ASP A 72 10.35 -8.19 12.86
N ALA A 73 11.66 -8.42 12.70
CA ALA A 73 12.65 -7.82 13.58
C ALA A 73 12.89 -6.33 13.32
N ILE A 74 12.73 -5.85 12.08
CA ILE A 74 12.76 -4.40 11.79
C ILE A 74 11.54 -3.71 12.40
N MET A 75 10.35 -4.32 12.31
CA MET A 75 9.10 -3.71 12.78
C MET A 75 8.81 -3.95 14.26
N ALA A 76 9.30 -5.05 14.86
CA ALA A 76 9.14 -5.39 16.27
C ALA A 76 9.48 -4.23 17.23
N PRO A 77 10.65 -3.57 17.15
CA PRO A 77 10.97 -2.47 18.06
C PRO A 77 10.00 -1.29 17.91
N ILE A 78 9.47 -1.06 16.70
CA ILE A 78 8.47 -0.01 16.44
C ILE A 78 7.16 -0.38 17.13
N TYR A 79 6.67 -1.61 16.92
CA TYR A 79 5.42 -2.07 17.54
C TYR A 79 5.50 -2.15 19.06
N ASP A 80 6.63 -2.59 19.62
CA ASP A 80 6.81 -2.69 21.06
C ASP A 80 6.88 -1.31 21.71
N LYS A 81 7.53 -0.33 21.05
CA LYS A 81 7.47 1.07 21.46
C LYS A 81 6.04 1.61 21.44
N MET A 82 5.27 1.35 20.39
CA MET A 82 3.88 1.78 20.29
C MET A 82 2.99 1.15 21.38
N LYS A 83 3.21 -0.12 21.74
CA LYS A 83 2.51 -0.77 22.86
C LYS A 83 2.86 -0.12 24.20
N LEU A 84 4.13 0.18 24.44
CA LEU A 84 4.61 0.83 25.67
C LEU A 84 4.02 2.24 25.82
N GLU A 85 3.87 2.97 24.72
CA GLU A 85 3.27 4.30 24.68
C GLU A 85 1.73 4.28 24.72
N CYS A 86 1.11 3.09 24.83
CA CYS A 86 -0.34 2.90 24.75
C CYS A 86 -0.96 3.60 23.53
N ALA A 87 -0.22 3.61 22.40
CA ALA A 87 -0.65 4.30 21.20
C ALA A 87 -1.93 3.67 20.66
N THR A 88 -2.97 4.48 20.50
CA THR A 88 -4.21 4.09 19.82
C THR A 88 -4.18 4.60 18.39
N PRO A 89 -4.74 3.85 17.42
CA PRO A 89 -4.87 4.37 16.06
C PRO A 89 -5.71 5.65 16.07
N PRO A 90 -5.39 6.63 15.21
CA PRO A 90 -6.25 7.77 14.96
C PRO A 90 -7.68 7.33 14.63
N THR A 91 -8.67 8.12 15.08
CA THR A 91 -10.09 7.77 14.95
C THR A 91 -10.61 7.84 13.51
N ASP A 92 -9.91 8.58 12.65
CA ASP A 92 -10.31 8.89 11.28
C ASP A 92 -9.46 8.14 10.24
N ILE A 93 -9.03 6.93 10.60
CA ILE A 93 -8.29 6.05 9.69
C ILE A 93 -9.19 4.88 9.27
N PHE A 94 -9.34 4.73 7.97
CA PHE A 94 -9.92 3.53 7.39
C PHE A 94 -8.85 2.44 7.27
N PHE A 95 -9.11 1.28 7.88
CA PHE A 95 -8.28 0.09 7.75
C PHE A 95 -9.14 -1.16 7.56
N MET A 96 -8.75 -2.01 6.62
CA MET A 96 -9.38 -3.31 6.38
C MET A 96 -8.36 -4.43 6.26
N LYS A 97 -8.63 -5.55 6.93
CA LYS A 97 -7.76 -6.74 6.90
C LYS A 97 -7.94 -7.51 5.60
N GLN A 98 -6.84 -7.81 4.90
CA GLN A 98 -6.86 -8.68 3.74
C GLN A 98 -7.28 -10.11 4.10
N LYS A 99 -8.24 -10.65 3.34
CA LYS A 99 -8.76 -12.02 3.49
C LYS A 99 -8.68 -12.85 2.19
N ILE A 100 -8.31 -12.22 1.08
CA ILE A 100 -8.28 -12.83 -0.26
C ILE A 100 -6.82 -12.94 -0.73
N SER A 101 -6.43 -14.10 -1.25
CA SER A 101 -5.08 -14.33 -1.79
C SER A 101 -4.83 -13.46 -3.01
N ASN A 102 -3.61 -12.94 -3.16
CA ASN A 102 -3.17 -12.04 -4.24
C ASN A 102 -3.91 -10.70 -4.36
N ALA A 103 -4.75 -10.33 -3.39
CA ALA A 103 -5.50 -9.08 -3.42
C ALA A 103 -4.77 -7.88 -2.77
N CYS A 104 -3.49 -8.01 -2.39
CA CYS A 104 -2.79 -6.97 -1.62
C CYS A 104 -2.74 -5.61 -2.34
N GLY A 105 -2.48 -5.59 -3.65
CA GLY A 105 -2.48 -4.35 -4.43
C GLY A 105 -3.83 -3.64 -4.43
N THR A 106 -4.93 -4.38 -4.58
CA THR A 106 -6.29 -3.82 -4.51
C THR A 106 -6.62 -3.31 -3.10
N PHE A 107 -6.27 -4.05 -2.06
CA PHE A 107 -6.48 -3.60 -0.68
C PHE A 107 -5.67 -2.35 -0.35
N ALA A 108 -4.41 -2.27 -0.82
CA ALA A 108 -3.57 -1.09 -0.66
C ALA A 108 -4.15 0.12 -1.40
N LEU A 109 -4.68 -0.08 -2.62
CA LEU A 109 -5.38 0.98 -3.36
C LEU A 109 -6.63 1.47 -2.62
N PHE A 110 -7.42 0.57 -2.03
CA PHE A 110 -8.58 0.95 -1.23
C PHE A 110 -8.19 1.67 0.06
N HIS A 111 -7.10 1.27 0.74
CA HIS A 111 -6.58 2.04 1.87
C HIS A 111 -6.17 3.45 1.43
N ALA A 112 -5.52 3.61 0.27
CA ALA A 112 -5.15 4.93 -0.23
C ALA A 112 -6.38 5.80 -0.52
N LEU A 113 -7.38 5.28 -1.24
CA LEU A 113 -8.56 6.04 -1.63
C LEU A 113 -9.51 6.36 -0.46
N ALA A 114 -9.80 5.38 0.40
CA ALA A 114 -10.75 5.56 1.49
C ALA A 114 -10.25 6.55 2.56
N ASN A 115 -8.94 6.68 2.75
CA ASN A 115 -8.36 7.68 3.65
C ASN A 115 -8.24 9.08 3.00
N LEU A 116 -8.72 9.25 1.77
CA LEU A 116 -8.81 10.53 1.06
C LEU A 116 -10.26 10.98 0.84
N GLU A 117 -11.23 10.35 1.54
CA GLU A 117 -12.63 10.75 1.51
C GLU A 117 -12.78 12.23 1.93
N GLY A 118 -13.50 13.02 1.13
CA GLY A 118 -13.65 14.46 1.33
C GLY A 118 -12.46 15.31 0.86
N VAL A 119 -11.34 14.70 0.44
CA VAL A 119 -10.20 15.38 -0.19
C VAL A 119 -10.24 15.24 -1.71
N ILE A 120 -10.64 14.07 -2.20
CA ILE A 120 -10.75 13.75 -3.63
C ILE A 120 -12.18 13.37 -4.00
N ASP A 121 -12.49 13.47 -5.29
CA ASP A 121 -13.74 12.94 -5.84
C ASP A 121 -13.58 11.43 -6.11
N LEU A 122 -14.36 10.62 -5.37
CA LEU A 122 -14.36 9.17 -5.49
C LEU A 122 -15.40 8.65 -6.50
N GLY A 123 -16.14 9.55 -7.17
CA GLY A 123 -17.22 9.24 -8.11
C GLY A 123 -18.62 9.53 -7.58
#